data_AF-A0A930YDD2-F1
#
_entry.id   AF-A0A930YDD2-F1
#
_cell.length_a   1.000
_cell.length_b   1.000
_cell.length_c   1.000
_cell.angle_alpha   90.00
_cell.angle_beta   90.00
_cell.angle_gamma   90.00
#
_symmetry.space_group_name_H-M   'P 1'
#
loop_
_entity.id
_entity.type
_entity.pdbx_description
1 polymer ?
#
loop_
_entity_poly.entity_id
_entity_poly.type
_entity_poly.pdbx_seq_one_letter_code
_entity_poly.pdbx_strand_id
1 'polypeptide(L)'
;MTPRWSVTWSAFWPGLAASTGSGVWWQTHGETSGQPQQRGGEVTSRDRVLALARHPSFTSAVAARVVHELGWEELVDVWDETGRLLFMPANLRHLVGYVRVRAAVLDELEGRNPRKFHRWYARQWESLDQGRRTGR
;
A
#
# COMPACT_ATOMS: atom_id res chain seq x y z
N MET A 1 2.88 8.67 -27.27
CA MET A 1 3.84 9.40 -26.42
C MET A 1 3.18 9.66 -25.08
N THR A 2 3.51 8.87 -24.05
CA THR A 2 2.99 9.00 -22.69
C THR A 2 4.05 9.63 -21.79
N PRO A 3 3.76 10.71 -21.04
CA PRO A 3 4.74 11.29 -20.14
C PRO A 3 4.90 10.38 -18.90
N ARG A 4 6.14 9.95 -18.67
CA ARG A 4 6.60 9.24 -17.48
C ARG A 4 6.91 10.29 -16.41
N TRP A 5 6.04 10.41 -15.39
CA TRP A 5 6.29 11.32 -14.28
C TRP A 5 7.10 10.60 -13.21
N SER A 6 8.38 10.98 -13.10
CA SER A 6 9.24 10.67 -11.95
C SER A 6 8.93 11.69 -10.85
N VAL A 7 8.26 11.29 -9.78
CA VAL A 7 8.09 12.13 -8.59
C VAL A 7 9.10 11.70 -7.54
N THR A 8 10.09 12.56 -7.28
CA THR A 8 11.08 12.43 -6.21
C THR A 8 10.44 12.73 -4.86
N TRP A 9 10.17 11.69 -4.07
CA TRP A 9 9.67 11.79 -2.69
C TRP A 9 10.78 12.07 -1.66
N SER A 10 11.64 13.04 -1.94
CA SER A 10 12.71 13.48 -1.04
C SER A 10 12.30 14.71 -0.25
N ALA A 11 11.25 14.60 0.56
CA ALA A 11 10.97 15.52 1.66
C ALA A 11 9.83 14.94 2.49
N PHE A 12 10.12 14.23 3.58
CA PHE A 12 9.35 14.28 4.85
C PHE A 12 9.85 13.24 5.88
N TRP A 13 11.06 13.43 6.43
CA TRP A 13 11.44 12.81 7.71
C TRP A 13 12.45 13.69 8.49
N PRO A 14 12.04 14.81 9.11
CA PRO A 14 12.89 15.50 10.06
C PRO A 14 12.64 14.89 11.44
N GLY A 15 13.39 13.86 11.82
CA GLY A 15 13.20 13.28 13.16
C GLY A 15 14.06 12.09 13.58
N LEU A 16 15.14 11.76 12.86
CA LEU A 16 15.99 10.61 13.23
C LEU A 16 17.47 10.83 12.90
N ALA A 17 17.94 12.06 13.04
CA ALA A 17 19.36 12.39 12.95
C ALA A 17 19.75 13.27 14.14
N ALA A 18 19.91 12.64 15.31
CA ALA A 18 20.70 13.19 16.39
C ALA A 18 21.27 12.05 17.24
N SER A 19 22.58 12.11 17.48
CA SER A 19 23.43 11.14 18.19
C SER A 19 23.80 9.93 17.31
N THR A 20 25.05 9.66 16.92
CA THR A 20 26.38 10.06 17.40
C THR A 20 27.44 9.61 16.38
N GLY A 21 28.54 10.36 16.23
CA GLY A 21 29.86 9.75 16.02
C GLY A 21 30.55 9.95 14.66
N SER A 22 31.47 10.92 14.65
CA SER A 22 32.61 11.19 13.75
C SER A 22 33.29 10.00 13.03
N GLY A 23 33.76 10.19 11.79
CA GLY A 23 34.67 9.26 11.11
C GLY A 23 35.02 9.53 9.63
N VAL A 24 35.69 10.65 9.38
CA VAL A 24 36.60 11.03 8.27
C VAL A 24 36.89 10.06 7.08
N TRP A 25 36.64 10.59 5.86
CA TRP A 25 37.38 10.58 4.56
C TRP A 25 38.23 9.38 4.08
N TRP A 26 38.05 8.96 2.81
CA TRP A 26 39.06 8.99 1.71
C TRP A 26 38.39 8.96 0.32
N GLN A 27 38.63 10.00 -0.50
CA GLN A 27 38.68 9.95 -1.98
C GLN A 27 40.07 9.38 -2.35
N THR A 28 40.29 8.56 -3.39
CA THR A 28 40.18 8.90 -4.83
C THR A 28 40.27 7.67 -5.76
N HIS A 29 39.48 7.76 -6.84
CA HIS A 29 39.66 7.28 -8.23
C HIS A 29 39.93 5.79 -8.56
N GLY A 30 38.92 5.19 -9.19
CA GLY A 30 39.03 4.01 -10.06
C GLY A 30 37.62 3.62 -10.52
N GLU A 31 37.37 3.71 -11.83
CA GLU A 31 36.12 3.35 -12.47
C GLU A 31 35.59 1.99 -12.00
N THR A 32 34.46 2.01 -11.32
CA THR A 32 33.24 1.28 -11.70
C THR A 32 32.22 1.74 -10.66
N SER A 33 31.25 2.53 -11.11
CA SER A 33 30.05 2.82 -10.35
C SER A 33 29.29 1.52 -10.14
N GLY A 34 29.74 0.71 -9.18
CA GLY A 34 28.91 -0.28 -8.52
C GLY A 34 27.86 0.46 -7.72
N GLN A 35 26.90 1.08 -8.43
CA GLN A 35 25.59 1.32 -7.86
C GLN A 35 25.19 -0.02 -7.23
N PRO A 36 24.78 -0.06 -5.95
CA PRO A 36 24.18 -1.25 -5.42
C PRO A 36 23.07 -1.58 -6.39
N GLN A 37 23.22 -2.70 -7.09
CA GLN A 37 22.25 -3.25 -8.01
C GLN A 37 21.06 -3.61 -7.12
N GLN A 38 20.26 -2.60 -6.81
CA GLN A 38 18.94 -2.75 -6.25
C GLN A 38 18.27 -3.69 -7.24
N ARG A 39 18.10 -4.95 -6.83
CA ARG A 39 17.13 -5.85 -7.42
C ARG A 39 15.80 -5.15 -7.24
N GLY A 40 15.52 -4.22 -8.15
CA GLY A 40 14.39 -3.31 -8.12
C GLY A 40 13.15 -4.10 -8.49
N GLY A 41 12.68 -4.92 -7.57
CA GLY A 41 11.26 -5.25 -7.54
C GLY A 41 10.54 -3.92 -7.38
N GLU A 42 9.83 -3.50 -8.42
CA GLU A 42 9.03 -2.28 -8.38
C GLU A 42 8.03 -2.41 -7.24
N VAL A 43 8.21 -1.60 -6.18
CA VAL A 43 7.33 -1.64 -5.02
C VAL A 43 5.99 -1.08 -5.45
N THR A 44 4.99 -1.95 -5.55
CA THR A 44 3.64 -1.59 -5.99
C THR A 44 2.95 -0.69 -4.97
N SER A 45 1.96 0.10 -5.40
CA SER A 45 1.13 0.93 -4.52
C SER A 45 0.49 0.09 -3.41
N ARG A 46 0.05 -1.13 -3.75
CA ARG A 46 -0.46 -2.13 -2.80
C ARG A 46 0.57 -2.45 -1.71
N ASP A 47 1.79 -2.80 -2.09
CA ASP A 47 2.84 -3.17 -1.13
C ASP A 47 3.16 -2.03 -0.16
N ARG A 48 3.11 -0.78 -0.65
CA ARG A 48 3.29 0.42 0.18
C ARG A 48 2.18 0.58 1.21
N VAL A 49 0.92 0.49 0.79
CA VAL A 49 -0.24 0.60 1.69
C VAL A 49 -0.19 -0.48 2.77
N LEU A 50 0.13 -1.72 2.40
CA LEU A 50 0.21 -2.84 3.34
C LEU A 50 1.41 -2.74 4.29
N ALA A 51 2.53 -2.17 3.84
CA ALA A 51 3.65 -1.84 4.71
C ALA A 51 3.25 -0.78 5.75
N LEU A 52 2.57 0.29 5.32
CA LEU A 52 2.09 1.34 6.22
C LEU A 52 1.05 0.82 7.22
N ALA A 53 0.12 -0.03 6.79
CA ALA A 53 -0.91 -0.62 7.65
C ALA A 53 -0.33 -1.44 8.81
N ARG A 54 0.89 -1.98 8.66
CA ARG A 54 1.59 -2.72 9.72
C ARG A 54 2.32 -1.82 10.71
N HIS A 55 2.43 -0.52 10.44
CA HIS A 55 3.13 0.40 11.30
C HIS A 55 2.36 0.66 12.61
N PRO A 56 3.00 0.67 13.80
CA PRO A 56 2.32 0.86 15.08
C PRO A 56 1.50 2.15 15.20
N SER A 57 1.98 3.22 14.55
CA SER A 57 1.32 4.53 14.55
C SER A 57 0.28 4.70 13.42
N PHE A 58 -0.09 3.63 12.73
CA PHE A 58 -1.04 3.70 11.63
C PHE A 58 -2.45 4.02 12.15
N THR A 59 -3.06 5.10 11.66
CA THR A 59 -4.40 5.56 12.08
C THR A 59 -5.38 5.57 10.91
N SER A 60 -6.67 5.75 11.20
CA SER A 60 -7.70 5.88 10.15
C SER A 60 -7.47 7.09 9.25
N ALA A 61 -6.94 8.21 9.79
CA ALA A 61 -6.59 9.38 9.00
C ALA A 61 -5.45 9.09 8.01
N VAL A 62 -4.45 8.32 8.43
CA VAL A 62 -3.38 7.85 7.52
C VAL A 62 -3.95 6.91 6.47
N ALA A 63 -4.84 5.99 6.84
CA ALA A 63 -5.51 5.09 5.91
C ALA A 63 -6.28 5.85 4.82
N ALA A 64 -7.11 6.83 5.20
CA ALA A 64 -7.83 7.67 4.25
C ALA A 64 -6.89 8.39 3.28
N ARG A 65 -5.82 9.00 3.80
CA ARG A 65 -4.85 9.73 2.98
C ARG A 65 -4.15 8.84 1.96
N VAL A 66 -3.65 7.69 2.37
CA VAL A 66 -2.89 6.80 1.46
C VAL A 66 -3.77 6.16 0.40
N VAL A 67 -5.04 5.90 0.74
CA VAL A 67 -6.04 5.33 -0.17
C VAL A 67 -6.53 6.37 -1.17
N HIS A 68 -6.64 7.64 -0.76
CA HIS A 68 -7.09 8.72 -1.62
C HIS A 68 -6.20 8.92 -2.86
N GLU A 69 -4.91 8.61 -2.76
CA GLU A 69 -3.96 8.74 -3.87
C GLU A 69 -4.08 7.60 -4.91
N LEU A 70 -4.81 6.52 -4.61
CA LEU A 70 -4.90 5.34 -5.46
C LEU A 70 -5.94 5.49 -6.57
N GLY A 71 -5.70 4.88 -7.73
CA GLY A 71 -6.68 4.70 -8.81
C GLY A 71 -7.73 3.62 -8.49
N TRP A 72 -8.80 3.55 -9.28
CA TRP A 72 -9.87 2.55 -9.07
C TRP A 72 -9.35 1.11 -9.05
N GLU A 73 -8.46 0.76 -9.98
CA GLU A 73 -7.92 -0.61 -10.07
C GLU A 73 -7.01 -0.95 -8.88
N GLU A 74 -6.20 0.02 -8.44
CA GLU A 74 -5.37 -0.13 -7.24
C GLU A 74 -6.20 -0.26 -5.96
N LEU A 75 -7.31 0.50 -5.86
CA LEU A 75 -8.27 0.37 -4.76
C LEU A 75 -8.86 -1.06 -4.70
N VAL A 76 -9.22 -1.62 -5.85
CA VAL A 76 -9.74 -3.00 -5.93
C VAL A 76 -8.66 -4.02 -5.55
N ASP A 77 -7.43 -3.87 -6.05
CA ASP A 77 -6.30 -4.77 -5.70
C ASP A 77 -5.98 -4.71 -4.19
N VAL A 78 -5.97 -3.51 -3.59
CA VAL A 78 -5.80 -3.34 -2.14
C VAL A 78 -6.97 -3.96 -1.36
N TRP A 79 -8.21 -3.82 -1.84
CA TRP A 79 -9.37 -4.45 -1.22
C TRP A 79 -9.26 -5.97 -1.20
N ASP A 80 -8.90 -6.58 -2.33
CA ASP A 80 -8.79 -8.03 -2.46
C ASP A 80 -7.67 -8.57 -1.57
N GLU A 81 -6.49 -7.94 -1.59
CA GLU A 81 -5.35 -8.39 -0.81
C GLU A 81 -5.57 -8.21 0.70
N THR A 82 -6.13 -7.08 1.14
CA THR A 82 -6.50 -6.92 2.55
C THR A 82 -7.59 -7.90 2.96
N GLY A 83 -8.52 -8.25 2.08
CA GLY A 83 -9.50 -9.31 2.30
C GLY A 83 -8.82 -10.65 2.58
N ARG A 84 -7.89 -11.06 1.72
CA ARG A 84 -7.10 -12.30 1.88
C ARG A 84 -6.32 -12.30 3.20
N LEU A 85 -5.65 -11.20 3.53
CA LEU A 85 -4.83 -11.07 4.74
C LEU A 85 -5.63 -11.16 6.04
N LEU A 86 -6.91 -10.77 6.04
CA LEU A 86 -7.78 -10.91 7.22
C LEU A 86 -8.15 -12.36 7.55
N PHE A 87 -8.07 -13.27 6.57
CA PHE A 87 -8.29 -14.71 6.79
C PHE A 87 -7.00 -15.48 7.09
N MET A 88 -5.84 -14.80 7.03
CA MET A 88 -4.56 -15.42 7.39
C MET A 88 -4.23 -15.22 8.87
N PRO A 89 -3.46 -16.15 9.48
CA PRO A 89 -2.90 -15.93 10.80
C PRO A 89 -2.03 -14.67 10.81
N ALA A 90 -2.46 -13.63 11.52
CA ALA A 90 -1.74 -12.37 11.62
C ALA A 90 -1.77 -11.83 13.05
N ASN A 91 -0.79 -10.99 13.38
CA ASN A 91 -0.79 -10.24 14.63
C ASN A 91 -2.03 -9.33 14.68
N LEU A 92 -2.73 -9.29 15.82
CA LEU A 92 -3.91 -8.45 16.04
C LEU A 92 -3.70 -6.98 15.65
N ARG A 93 -2.48 -6.44 15.88
CA ARG A 93 -2.16 -5.06 15.46
C ARG A 93 -2.20 -4.88 13.94
N HIS A 94 -1.72 -5.88 13.19
CA HIS A 94 -1.78 -5.84 11.72
C HIS A 94 -3.21 -5.97 11.23
N LEU A 95 -4.03 -6.82 11.87
CA LEU A 95 -5.45 -6.96 11.56
C LEU A 95 -6.18 -5.62 11.69
N VAL A 96 -5.94 -4.87 12.76
CA VAL A 96 -6.52 -3.54 12.95
C VAL A 96 -6.11 -2.59 11.80
N GLY A 97 -4.85 -2.62 11.39
CA GLY A 97 -4.37 -1.85 10.24
C GLY A 97 -5.08 -2.21 8.94
N TYR A 98 -5.23 -3.51 8.64
CA TYR A 98 -5.92 -3.99 7.44
C TYR A 98 -7.41 -3.65 7.43
N VAL A 99 -8.08 -3.73 8.59
CA VAL A 99 -9.49 -3.30 8.73
C VAL A 99 -9.62 -1.80 8.44
N ARG A 100 -8.71 -0.95 8.95
CA ARG A 100 -8.72 0.49 8.67
C ARG A 100 -8.55 0.80 7.18
N VAL A 101 -7.63 0.09 6.51
CA VAL A 101 -7.44 0.23 5.05
C VAL A 101 -8.71 -0.18 4.31
N ARG A 102 -9.33 -1.32 4.66
CA ARG A 102 -10.57 -1.75 3.99
C ARG A 102 -11.72 -0.76 4.13
N ALA A 103 -11.89 -0.18 5.31
CA ALA A 103 -12.90 0.86 5.52
C ALA A 103 -12.63 2.08 4.61
N ALA A 104 -11.40 2.59 4.62
CA ALA A 104 -11.02 3.71 3.76
C ALA A 104 -11.20 3.40 2.26
N VAL A 105 -10.89 2.18 1.81
CA VAL A 105 -11.08 1.76 0.42
C VAL A 105 -12.57 1.72 0.05
N LEU A 106 -13.44 1.24 0.94
CA LEU A 106 -14.90 1.27 0.70
C LEU A 106 -15.39 2.71 0.55
N ASP A 107 -15.03 3.58 1.50
CA ASP A 107 -15.42 4.98 1.48
C ASP A 107 -14.96 5.67 0.19
N GLU A 108 -13.74 5.39 -0.26
CA GLU A 108 -13.17 5.98 -1.49
C GLU A 108 -13.84 5.41 -2.77
N LEU A 109 -14.09 4.12 -2.84
CA LEU A 109 -14.78 3.50 -3.99
C LEU A 109 -16.22 3.98 -4.10
N GLU A 110 -16.94 4.05 -2.98
CA GLU A 110 -18.31 4.54 -2.92
C GLU A 110 -18.36 6.04 -3.27
N GLY A 111 -17.51 6.85 -2.64
CA GLY A 111 -17.47 8.30 -2.83
C GLY A 111 -17.15 8.73 -4.27
N ARG A 112 -16.30 7.99 -4.98
CA ARG A 112 -15.94 8.30 -6.38
C ARG A 112 -17.03 7.97 -7.38
N ASN A 113 -17.64 6.80 -7.26
CA ASN A 113 -18.66 6.35 -8.21
C ASN A 113 -19.60 5.31 -7.60
N PRO A 114 -20.70 5.74 -6.94
CA PRO A 114 -21.61 4.84 -6.25
C PRO A 114 -22.20 3.77 -7.17
N ARG A 115 -22.52 4.12 -8.43
CA ARG A 115 -23.09 3.18 -9.42
C ARG A 115 -22.10 2.11 -9.85
N LYS A 116 -20.82 2.47 -10.02
CA LYS A 116 -19.76 1.51 -10.37
C LYS A 116 -19.45 0.62 -9.16
N PHE A 117 -19.39 1.21 -7.96
CA PHE A 117 -19.19 0.51 -6.70
C PHE A 117 -20.27 -0.53 -6.47
N HIS A 118 -21.56 -0.17 -6.49
CA HIS A 118 -22.65 -1.13 -6.29
C HIS A 118 -22.62 -2.29 -7.30
N ARG A 119 -22.36 -2.01 -8.58
CA ARG A 119 -22.25 -3.07 -9.60
C ARG A 119 -21.04 -3.98 -9.37
N TRP A 120 -19.91 -3.42 -8.96
CA TRP A 120 -18.74 -4.22 -8.61
C TRP A 120 -18.99 -5.06 -7.35
N TYR A 121 -19.56 -4.47 -6.29
CA TYR A 121 -19.86 -5.13 -5.03
C TYR A 121 -20.90 -6.25 -5.17
N ALA A 122 -21.96 -6.02 -5.97
CA ALA A 122 -22.96 -7.04 -6.28
C ALA A 122 -22.32 -8.28 -6.94
N ARG A 123 -21.41 -8.09 -7.89
CA ARG A 123 -20.67 -9.21 -8.53
C ARG A 123 -19.78 -9.96 -7.55
N GLN A 124 -19.16 -9.26 -6.60
CA GLN A 124 -18.39 -9.91 -5.53
C GLN A 124 -19.29 -10.80 -4.67
N TRP A 125 -20.48 -10.31 -4.32
CA TRP A 125 -21.45 -11.08 -3.56
C TRP A 125 -21.96 -12.31 -4.32
N GLU A 126 -22.30 -12.15 -5.60
CA GLU A 126 -22.71 -13.26 -6.47
C GLU A 126 -21.63 -14.33 -6.59
N SER A 127 -20.36 -13.94 -6.73
CA SER A 127 -19.21 -14.86 -6.74
C SER A 127 -19.09 -15.65 -5.44
N LEU A 128 -19.24 -14.98 -4.29
CA LEU A 128 -19.21 -15.64 -2.97
C LEU A 128 -20.38 -16.60 -2.77
N ASP A 129 -21.59 -16.20 -3.19
CA ASP A 129 -22.78 -17.04 -3.09
C ASP A 129 -22.67 -18.27 -4.00
N GLN A 130 -22.13 -18.10 -5.21
CA GLN A 130 -21.86 -19.21 -6.13
C GLN A 130 -20.80 -20.17 -5.57
N GLY A 131 -19.73 -19.67 -4.94
CA GLY A 131 -18.75 -20.49 -4.23
C GLY A 131 -19.42 -21.35 -3.15
N ARG A 132 -20.28 -20.74 -2.33
CA ARG A 132 -21.03 -21.44 -1.27
C ARG A 132 -21.93 -22.56 -1.82
N ARG A 133 -22.65 -22.31 -2.92
CA ARG A 133 -23.56 -23.29 -3.54
C ARG A 133 -22.81 -24.46 -4.18
N THR A 134 -21.57 -24.27 -4.60
CA THR A 134 -20.76 -25.28 -5.29
C THR A 134 -19.84 -26.07 -4.37
N GLY A 135 -19.81 -25.76 -3.07
CA GLY A 135 -19.02 -26.50 -2.07
C GLY A 135 -17.51 -26.33 -2.23
N ARG A 136 -17.06 -25.23 -2.86
CA ARG A 136 -15.65 -24.83 -2.91
C ARG A 136 -15.27 -23.89 -1.78
#